data_AF-A0A7W7PFT4-F1
#
_entry.id   AF-A0A7W7PFT4-F1
#
_cell.length_a   1.000
_cell.length_b   1.000
_cell.length_c   1.000
_cell.angle_alpha   90.00
_cell.angle_beta   90.00
_cell.angle_gamma   90.00
#
_symmetry.space_group_name_H-M   'P 1'
#
loop_
_entity.id
_entity.type
_entity.pdbx_description
1 polymer ?
#
loop_
_entity_poly.entity_id
_entity_poly.type
_entity_poly.pdbx_seq_one_letter_code
_entity_poly.pdbx_strand_id
1 'polypeptide(L)'
;MSGRRSRAAWVTALLTTTVSAGLLTGTPANAVVGDNPADGTYAFTAKLDIGGKRSCSGALVEQGWVITAASCFADSPAQGFKIAAGAPKLKTTVTVGRTNLSSTAGVVTEAVELVPRDDRDLVMVKLAQPVTGVAPVAVSSTAPKQGDEVRVAGYGRTKTEWIPQRLHSNAFTVDSVKDTSVGLAGKGADAVVCKGDTGGPAFRENAGRAELASINTASWQGGCFGTDAAETRKGAVNTRVDDVAGWVSSVYSRGLLNKANWKNADLLASGYFTGGSAGGKRHMDMIVRWTDGSVTLYQGAEFNDPKYPFSSEYKLAEAGSTFKYARAISGGRFTENGSDGLIVRWSDGELTEYTHVDQNGFHDEKKLADPNAAWKNAKLVTAGRYTANALRDDMFVVWVDGSISMYSDIDANGIRKATQVQKANSTWTHAEQIGAGEFTGKKTSDLMVRWSDGEGTIYPGVDTAGLHGEIKIRDPKSAWTDATVITVGAFDANKVPNDVIVRWANGSLTMYPGVDSAGTHNEVRLVG
;
A
#
# COMPACT_ATOMS: atom_id res chain seq x y z
N MET A 1 38.67 -85.62 58.49
CA MET A 1 39.14 -84.42 59.23
C MET A 1 37.94 -83.50 59.47
N SER A 2 37.91 -82.91 60.64
CA SER A 2 36.84 -82.19 61.34
C SER A 2 36.35 -80.86 60.74
N GLY A 3 35.08 -80.51 61.01
CA GLY A 3 34.60 -79.13 61.24
C GLY A 3 33.31 -78.79 60.49
N ARG A 4 32.10 -78.85 61.11
CA ARG A 4 31.37 -77.76 61.82
C ARG A 4 31.10 -76.53 60.90
N ARG A 5 29.92 -75.91 60.79
CA ARG A 5 28.69 -75.84 61.63
C ARG A 5 27.54 -75.18 60.81
N SER A 6 26.33 -75.30 61.34
CA SER A 6 24.99 -74.95 60.83
C SER A 6 24.57 -73.47 60.83
N ARG A 7 23.51 -73.14 60.06
CA ARG A 7 22.22 -72.50 60.47
C ARG A 7 21.32 -72.32 59.23
N ALA A 8 20.16 -73.01 59.14
CA ALA A 8 18.78 -72.51 59.38
C ALA A 8 18.33 -71.40 58.38
N ALA A 9 17.14 -71.37 57.78
CA ALA A 9 15.90 -72.13 57.90
C ALA A 9 14.99 -71.94 56.65
N TRP A 10 14.25 -73.00 56.30
CA TRP A 10 12.86 -73.14 55.83
C TRP A 10 12.11 -72.01 55.08
N VAL A 11 11.71 -72.37 53.83
CA VAL A 11 10.36 -72.39 53.20
C VAL A 11 9.40 -71.20 53.44
N THR A 12 8.87 -70.58 52.36
CA THR A 12 7.48 -70.70 51.85
C THR A 12 7.21 -69.67 50.74
N ALA A 13 6.63 -70.11 49.63
CA ALA A 13 6.14 -69.28 48.53
C ALA A 13 4.71 -68.77 48.81
N LEU A 14 4.39 -67.53 48.42
CA LEU A 14 2.99 -67.08 48.27
C LEU A 14 2.86 -66.05 47.14
N LEU A 15 1.94 -66.32 46.21
CA LEU A 15 1.49 -65.43 45.13
C LEU A 15 0.78 -64.19 45.70
N THR A 16 1.06 -63.02 45.15
CA THR A 16 0.29 -61.79 45.38
C THR A 16 -0.34 -61.30 44.08
N THR A 17 -1.67 -61.43 43.99
CA THR A 17 -2.55 -60.77 43.02
C THR A 17 -2.74 -59.31 43.41
N THR A 18 -2.25 -58.38 42.60
CA THR A 18 -2.51 -56.93 42.75
C THR A 18 -3.82 -56.54 42.06
N VAL A 19 -4.78 -56.05 42.85
CA VAL A 19 -5.98 -55.33 42.38
C VAL A 19 -5.60 -53.87 42.16
N SER A 20 -5.61 -53.41 40.91
CA SER A 20 -5.41 -52.00 40.56
C SER A 20 -6.75 -51.27 40.62
N ALA A 21 -6.95 -50.48 41.68
CA ALA A 21 -8.04 -49.49 41.74
C ALA A 21 -7.71 -48.31 40.81
N GLY A 22 -8.49 -48.16 39.73
CA GLY A 22 -8.37 -47.02 38.82
C GLY A 22 -8.86 -45.73 39.49
N LEU A 23 -7.93 -44.83 39.82
CA LEU A 23 -8.24 -43.43 40.10
C LEU A 23 -8.48 -42.72 38.77
N LEU A 24 -9.75 -42.37 38.50
CA LEU A 24 -10.12 -41.44 37.44
C LEU A 24 -9.63 -40.03 37.82
N THR A 25 -8.44 -39.66 37.36
CA THR A 25 -8.03 -38.25 37.34
C THR A 25 -8.82 -37.55 36.24
N GLY A 26 -9.97 -36.98 36.60
CA GLY A 26 -10.68 -36.06 35.71
C GLY A 26 -9.77 -34.88 35.39
N THR A 27 -9.45 -34.70 34.10
CA THR A 27 -8.86 -33.45 33.61
C THR A 27 -9.82 -32.31 33.94
N PRO A 28 -9.37 -31.19 34.53
CA PRO A 28 -10.25 -30.05 34.72
C PRO A 28 -10.75 -29.61 33.34
N ALA A 29 -12.08 -29.54 33.19
CA ALA A 29 -12.71 -28.94 32.04
C ALA A 29 -12.35 -27.45 32.04
N ASN A 30 -11.34 -27.08 31.25
CA ASN A 30 -11.02 -25.68 31.00
C ASN A 30 -12.15 -25.10 30.14
N ALA A 31 -13.01 -24.31 30.77
CA ALA A 31 -13.99 -23.50 30.09
C ALA A 31 -13.32 -22.22 29.58
N VAL A 32 -13.09 -22.10 28.27
CA VAL A 32 -12.96 -20.81 27.57
C VAL A 32 -13.54 -20.97 26.17
N VAL A 33 -14.41 -20.05 25.76
CA VAL A 33 -15.18 -20.15 24.52
C VAL A 33 -14.48 -19.39 23.39
N GLY A 34 -14.01 -20.18 22.39
CA GLY A 34 -13.15 -19.80 21.27
C GLY A 34 -11.74 -20.39 21.39
N ASP A 35 -11.13 -20.75 20.25
CA ASP A 35 -9.69 -21.05 20.24
C ASP A 35 -8.98 -19.79 20.72
N ASN A 36 -8.33 -19.85 21.89
CA ASN A 36 -7.42 -18.82 22.35
C ASN A 36 -6.23 -18.81 21.40
N PRO A 37 -6.12 -17.82 20.48
CA PRO A 37 -5.00 -17.81 19.56
C PRO A 37 -3.70 -17.69 20.36
N ALA A 38 -2.64 -18.32 19.84
CA ALA A 38 -1.32 -18.14 20.40
C ALA A 38 -0.94 -16.65 20.36
N ASP A 39 -0.17 -16.19 21.34
CA ASP A 39 0.25 -14.79 21.41
C ASP A 39 0.95 -14.37 20.10
N GLY A 40 0.53 -13.23 19.54
CA GLY A 40 0.99 -12.74 18.24
C GLY A 40 0.15 -13.20 17.04
N THR A 41 -0.75 -14.16 17.22
CA THR A 41 -1.69 -14.58 16.17
C THR A 41 -2.81 -13.55 16.02
N TYR A 42 -3.19 -13.25 14.77
CA TYR A 42 -4.21 -12.25 14.40
C TYR A 42 -3.97 -10.88 15.05
N ALA A 43 -2.70 -10.49 15.18
CA ALA A 43 -2.28 -9.22 15.80
C ALA A 43 -2.90 -7.97 15.13
N PHE A 44 -3.38 -8.09 13.89
CA PHE A 44 -4.14 -7.05 13.20
C PHE A 44 -5.52 -6.77 13.81
N THR A 45 -6.08 -7.67 14.65
CA THR A 45 -7.37 -7.43 15.29
C THR A 45 -7.23 -6.37 16.38
N ALA A 46 -7.97 -5.28 16.21
CA ALA A 46 -7.98 -4.13 17.09
C ALA A 46 -9.07 -4.27 18.17
N LYS A 47 -8.80 -3.74 19.36
CA LYS A 47 -9.81 -3.42 20.37
C LYS A 47 -10.05 -1.93 20.40
N LEU A 48 -11.31 -1.53 20.34
CA LEU A 48 -11.74 -0.13 20.46
C LEU A 48 -12.45 0.07 21.81
N ASP A 49 -12.03 1.08 22.55
CA ASP A 49 -12.76 1.64 23.69
C ASP A 49 -13.27 3.02 23.30
N ILE A 50 -14.59 3.16 23.21
CA ILE A 50 -15.27 4.38 22.75
C ILE A 50 -15.87 5.07 23.97
N GLY A 51 -15.19 6.13 24.41
CA GLY A 51 -15.59 6.99 25.52
C GLY A 51 -15.67 6.31 26.89
N GLY A 52 -15.04 5.14 27.10
CA GLY A 52 -15.22 4.32 28.30
C GLY A 52 -16.60 3.68 28.42
N LYS A 53 -17.43 3.79 27.38
CA LYS A 53 -18.86 3.40 27.39
C LYS A 53 -19.15 2.17 26.55
N ARG A 54 -18.35 1.94 25.51
CA ARG A 54 -18.58 0.88 24.54
C ARG A 54 -17.25 0.24 24.14
N SER A 55 -17.26 -1.09 24.13
CA SER A 55 -16.18 -1.89 23.56
C SER A 55 -16.61 -2.38 22.19
N CYS A 56 -15.74 -2.23 21.20
CA CYS A 56 -15.86 -2.82 19.87
C CYS A 56 -14.54 -3.48 19.48
N SER A 57 -14.58 -4.25 18.38
CA SER A 57 -13.41 -4.81 17.72
C SER A 57 -13.18 -4.13 16.37
N GLY A 58 -12.04 -4.37 15.74
CA GLY A 58 -11.65 -3.78 14.45
C GLY A 58 -10.55 -4.58 13.79
N ALA A 59 -10.11 -4.15 12.60
CA ALA A 59 -8.94 -4.72 11.94
C ALA A 59 -8.02 -3.64 11.38
N LEU A 60 -6.73 -3.75 11.65
CA LEU A 60 -5.68 -2.92 11.05
C LEU A 60 -5.56 -3.29 9.56
N VAL A 61 -5.88 -2.35 8.68
CA VAL A 61 -5.80 -2.53 7.21
C VAL A 61 -4.70 -1.71 6.56
N GLU A 62 -4.20 -0.69 7.26
CA GLU A 62 -2.96 0.04 6.97
C GLU A 62 -2.36 0.50 8.30
N GLN A 63 -1.06 0.81 8.38
CA GLN A 63 -0.39 1.20 9.64
C GLN A 63 -1.12 2.33 10.38
N GLY A 64 -1.69 3.30 9.67
CA GLY A 64 -2.45 4.40 10.25
C GLY A 64 -3.96 4.19 10.32
N TRP A 65 -4.49 3.03 9.92
CA TRP A 65 -5.93 2.85 9.68
C TRP A 65 -6.48 1.50 10.16
N VAL A 66 -7.56 1.59 10.93
CA VAL A 66 -8.39 0.45 11.33
C VAL A 66 -9.74 0.52 10.63
N ILE A 67 -10.24 -0.60 10.12
CA ILE A 67 -11.61 -0.74 9.65
C ILE A 67 -12.47 -1.39 10.74
N THR A 68 -13.70 -0.90 10.92
CA THR A 68 -14.66 -1.40 11.93
C THR A 68 -16.09 -1.07 11.50
N ALA A 69 -17.08 -1.41 12.33
CA ALA A 69 -18.49 -1.08 12.10
C ALA A 69 -18.76 0.39 12.47
N ALA A 70 -19.49 1.11 11.61
CA ALA A 70 -19.89 2.51 11.87
C ALA A 70 -20.84 2.62 13.08
N SER A 71 -21.68 1.60 13.30
CA SER A 71 -22.55 1.46 14.46
C SER A 71 -21.81 1.49 15.79
N CYS A 72 -20.51 1.18 15.84
CA CYS A 72 -19.70 1.38 17.04
C CYS A 72 -19.65 2.83 17.52
N PHE A 73 -19.71 3.79 16.59
CA PHE A 73 -19.65 5.23 16.87
C PHE A 73 -21.04 5.90 16.88
N ALA A 74 -22.10 5.16 16.56
CA ALA A 74 -23.46 5.68 16.60
C ALA A 74 -23.92 5.92 18.05
N ASP A 75 -24.76 6.94 18.24
CA ASP A 75 -25.39 7.21 19.53
C ASP A 75 -26.28 6.02 19.95
N SER A 76 -27.07 5.50 19.00
CA SER A 76 -27.97 4.36 19.18
C SER A 76 -27.70 3.25 18.13
N PRO A 77 -26.72 2.34 18.36
CA PRO A 77 -26.33 1.32 17.39
C PRO A 77 -27.47 0.38 16.95
N ALA A 78 -28.46 0.18 17.82
CA ALA A 78 -29.65 -0.62 17.51
C ALA A 78 -30.64 0.06 16.54
N GLN A 79 -30.50 1.38 16.33
CA GLN A 79 -31.38 2.18 15.46
C GLN A 79 -30.75 2.49 14.10
N GLY A 80 -29.44 2.30 13.94
CA GLY A 80 -28.74 2.50 12.67
C GLY A 80 -27.24 2.69 12.83
N PHE A 81 -26.54 2.78 11.69
CA PHE A 81 -25.09 2.91 11.60
C PHE A 81 -24.63 4.28 11.07
N LYS A 82 -25.55 5.20 10.81
CA LYS A 82 -25.23 6.52 10.26
C LYS A 82 -24.50 7.37 11.31
N ILE A 83 -23.31 7.83 10.95
CA ILE A 83 -22.44 8.67 11.78
C ILE A 83 -21.86 9.80 10.92
N ALA A 84 -21.44 10.89 11.57
CA ALA A 84 -20.74 11.97 10.89
C ALA A 84 -19.27 11.59 10.59
N ALA A 85 -18.77 12.03 9.44
CA ALA A 85 -17.35 11.99 9.13
C ALA A 85 -16.57 13.04 9.95
N GLY A 86 -15.27 12.81 10.15
CA GLY A 86 -14.40 13.70 10.94
C GLY A 86 -14.03 13.12 12.30
N ALA A 87 -13.68 13.96 13.27
CA ALA A 87 -13.23 13.50 14.58
C ALA A 87 -14.33 12.70 15.32
N PRO A 88 -14.00 11.59 16.01
CA PRO A 88 -14.96 10.88 16.84
C PRO A 88 -15.58 11.78 17.90
N LYS A 89 -16.91 11.72 18.06
CA LYS A 89 -17.67 12.48 19.10
C LYS A 89 -17.20 12.16 20.52
N LEU A 90 -16.80 10.92 20.76
CA LEU A 90 -16.26 10.45 22.03
C LEU A 90 -14.80 10.08 21.84
N LYS A 91 -13.96 10.46 22.82
CA LYS A 91 -12.57 10.02 22.89
C LYS A 91 -12.52 8.50 22.74
N THR A 92 -11.78 8.03 21.74
CA THR A 92 -11.71 6.61 21.41
C THR A 92 -10.27 6.15 21.43
N THR A 93 -10.01 5.11 22.22
CA THR A 93 -8.70 4.47 22.31
C THR A 93 -8.74 3.17 21.49
N VAL A 94 -7.74 2.99 20.64
CA VAL A 94 -7.57 1.81 19.78
C VAL A 94 -6.31 1.07 20.23
N THR A 95 -6.44 -0.22 20.50
CA THR A 95 -5.34 -1.12 20.87
C THR A 95 -5.15 -2.14 19.75
N VAL A 96 -3.94 -2.25 19.21
CA VAL A 96 -3.59 -3.16 18.11
C VAL A 96 -2.33 -3.93 18.48
N GLY A 97 -2.21 -5.19 18.04
CA GLY A 97 -1.02 -6.00 18.29
C GLY A 97 -1.00 -6.73 19.64
N ARG A 98 -2.16 -6.92 20.29
CA ARG A 98 -2.26 -7.56 21.62
C ARG A 98 -3.24 -8.72 21.65
N THR A 99 -2.76 -9.96 21.52
CA THR A 99 -3.60 -11.14 21.81
C THR A 99 -4.02 -11.20 23.29
N ASN A 100 -3.19 -10.67 24.19
CA ASN A 100 -3.51 -10.46 25.60
C ASN A 100 -3.44 -8.97 25.93
N LEU A 101 -4.55 -8.36 26.33
CA LEU A 101 -4.68 -6.93 26.61
C LEU A 101 -3.86 -6.47 27.81
N SER A 102 -3.52 -7.39 28.73
CA SER A 102 -2.62 -7.11 29.87
C SER A 102 -1.14 -7.03 29.47
N SER A 103 -0.78 -7.45 28.25
CA SER A 103 0.58 -7.31 27.74
C SER A 103 0.89 -5.86 27.35
N THR A 104 2.18 -5.54 27.28
CA THR A 104 2.68 -4.25 26.78
C THR A 104 3.01 -4.26 25.29
N ALA A 105 2.78 -5.37 24.59
CA ALA A 105 3.03 -5.51 23.16
C ALA A 105 2.12 -4.59 22.32
N GLY A 106 2.49 -4.35 21.07
CA GLY A 106 1.66 -3.57 20.13
C GLY A 106 1.56 -2.09 20.49
N VAL A 107 0.47 -1.46 20.05
CA VAL A 107 0.26 0.00 20.12
C VAL A 107 -1.11 0.31 20.71
N VAL A 108 -1.14 1.33 21.57
CA VAL A 108 -2.37 1.97 22.07
C VAL A 108 -2.35 3.42 21.62
N THR A 109 -3.36 3.84 20.87
CA THR A 109 -3.40 5.16 20.24
C THR A 109 -4.83 5.68 20.13
N GLU A 110 -5.01 6.97 19.92
CA GLU A 110 -6.34 7.59 19.78
C GLU A 110 -6.84 7.49 18.34
N ALA A 111 -8.16 7.36 18.17
CA ALA A 111 -8.81 7.59 16.88
C ALA A 111 -9.00 9.09 16.65
N VAL A 112 -8.58 9.59 15.49
CA VAL A 112 -8.58 11.04 15.17
C VAL A 112 -9.50 11.42 14.02
N GLU A 113 -9.89 10.46 13.18
CA GLU A 113 -10.76 10.69 12.02
C GLU A 113 -11.60 9.44 11.74
N LEU A 114 -12.87 9.65 11.43
CA LEU A 114 -13.82 8.66 10.96
C LEU A 114 -14.19 8.97 9.52
N VAL A 115 -14.05 7.98 8.65
CA VAL A 115 -14.48 8.03 7.25
C VAL A 115 -15.53 6.92 7.04
N PRO A 116 -16.82 7.22 7.28
CA PRO A 116 -17.88 6.23 7.18
C PRO A 116 -18.26 5.93 5.73
N ARG A 117 -18.76 4.71 5.49
CA ARG A 117 -19.57 4.39 4.31
C ARG A 117 -21.02 4.80 4.55
N ASP A 118 -21.68 5.19 3.47
CA ASP A 118 -23.09 5.54 3.51
C ASP A 118 -24.03 4.37 3.21
N ASP A 119 -23.56 3.37 2.48
CA ASP A 119 -24.35 2.25 1.98
C ASP A 119 -24.36 1.03 2.90
N ARG A 120 -23.47 0.98 3.90
CA ARG A 120 -23.29 -0.18 4.80
C ARG A 120 -22.66 0.19 6.13
N ASP A 121 -22.83 -0.67 7.13
CA ASP A 121 -22.27 -0.50 8.47
C ASP A 121 -20.75 -0.72 8.48
N LEU A 122 -19.99 0.30 8.05
CA LEU A 122 -18.55 0.26 7.87
C LEU A 122 -17.93 1.65 8.02
N VAL A 123 -16.81 1.75 8.71
CA VAL A 123 -16.04 2.99 8.88
C VAL A 123 -14.55 2.71 8.90
N MET A 124 -13.78 3.57 8.24
CA MET A 124 -12.34 3.65 8.37
C MET A 124 -11.99 4.63 9.49
N VAL A 125 -11.12 4.22 10.40
CA VAL A 125 -10.71 4.94 11.60
C VAL A 125 -9.23 5.26 11.50
N LYS A 126 -8.90 6.55 11.37
CA LYS A 126 -7.51 7.02 11.36
C LYS A 126 -6.96 7.05 12.78
N LEU A 127 -5.75 6.55 12.93
CA LEU A 127 -5.03 6.51 14.19
C LEU A 127 -4.16 7.77 14.34
N ALA A 128 -4.03 8.27 15.56
CA ALA A 128 -3.16 9.40 15.88
C ALA A 128 -1.68 9.07 15.65
N GLN A 129 -1.31 7.79 15.76
CA GLN A 129 0.04 7.27 15.56
C GLN A 129 -0.03 5.98 14.74
N PRO A 130 0.81 5.82 13.71
CA PRO A 130 0.89 4.58 12.94
C PRO A 130 1.32 3.40 13.83
N VAL A 131 0.74 2.22 13.56
CA VAL A 131 1.10 0.95 14.17
C VAL A 131 2.22 0.32 13.35
N THR A 132 3.42 0.25 13.94
CA THR A 132 4.58 -0.43 13.36
C THR A 132 4.75 -1.82 13.98
N GLY A 133 5.40 -2.74 13.25
CA GLY A 133 5.67 -4.10 13.73
C GLY A 133 4.46 -5.07 13.74
N VAL A 134 3.28 -4.61 13.34
CA VAL A 134 2.10 -5.45 13.09
C VAL A 134 1.77 -5.38 11.61
N ALA A 135 1.75 -6.54 10.94
CA ALA A 135 1.32 -6.62 9.55
C ALA A 135 -0.20 -6.35 9.46
N PRO A 136 -0.65 -5.34 8.68
CA PRO A 136 -2.07 -5.15 8.41
C PRO A 136 -2.67 -6.35 7.67
N VAL A 137 -3.97 -6.60 7.86
CA VAL A 137 -4.69 -7.62 7.10
C VAL A 137 -5.03 -7.09 5.69
N ALA A 138 -4.78 -7.89 4.67
CA ALA A 138 -5.16 -7.53 3.30
C ALA A 138 -6.69 -7.51 3.18
N VAL A 139 -7.24 -6.46 2.56
CA VAL A 139 -8.66 -6.39 2.23
C VAL A 139 -8.91 -7.16 0.95
N SER A 140 -9.72 -8.22 1.03
CA SER A 140 -10.08 -9.01 -0.14
C SER A 140 -10.81 -8.16 -1.17
N SER A 141 -10.55 -8.40 -2.46
CA SER A 141 -11.41 -7.99 -3.58
C SER A 141 -12.27 -9.15 -4.11
N THR A 142 -12.11 -10.35 -3.54
CA THR A 142 -12.88 -11.55 -3.87
C THR A 142 -14.16 -11.66 -3.05
N ALA A 143 -15.31 -11.68 -3.72
CA ALA A 143 -16.62 -11.83 -3.10
C ALA A 143 -16.74 -13.15 -2.30
N PRO A 144 -17.22 -13.10 -1.03
CA PRO A 144 -17.58 -14.31 -0.29
C PRO A 144 -18.68 -15.09 -1.00
N LYS A 145 -18.60 -16.41 -0.97
CA LYS A 145 -19.60 -17.33 -1.50
C LYS A 145 -20.24 -18.11 -0.35
N GLN A 146 -21.50 -18.50 -0.54
CA GLN A 146 -22.14 -19.43 0.38
C GLN A 146 -21.33 -20.72 0.48
N GLY A 147 -21.09 -21.19 1.71
CA GLY A 147 -20.25 -22.34 2.00
C GLY A 147 -18.77 -22.00 2.25
N ASP A 148 -18.32 -20.79 1.95
CA ASP A 148 -16.95 -20.37 2.28
C ASP A 148 -16.71 -20.45 3.78
N GLU A 149 -15.54 -20.97 4.16
CA GLU A 149 -15.10 -20.95 5.54
C GLU A 149 -14.36 -19.64 5.84
N VAL A 150 -14.73 -19.01 6.96
CA VAL A 150 -14.08 -17.80 7.46
C VAL A 150 -13.79 -17.96 8.95
N ARG A 151 -12.72 -17.33 9.42
CA ARG A 151 -12.43 -17.19 10.84
C ARG A 151 -12.84 -15.82 11.32
N VAL A 152 -13.53 -15.75 12.45
CA VAL A 152 -13.88 -14.50 13.12
C VAL A 152 -13.00 -14.34 14.35
N ALA A 153 -12.45 -13.14 14.56
CA ALA A 153 -11.68 -12.79 15.75
C ALA A 153 -12.19 -11.50 16.41
N GLY A 154 -12.14 -11.40 17.73
CA GLY A 154 -12.62 -10.23 18.46
C GLY A 154 -12.33 -10.25 19.96
N TYR A 155 -12.67 -9.14 20.63
CA TYR A 155 -12.55 -8.95 22.08
C TYR A 155 -13.92 -8.74 22.74
N GLY A 156 -14.99 -9.23 22.11
CA GLY A 156 -16.33 -9.23 22.67
C GLY A 156 -16.49 -10.20 23.84
N ARG A 157 -17.70 -10.31 24.38
CA ARG A 157 -17.99 -11.26 25.46
C ARG A 157 -17.75 -12.69 24.99
N THR A 158 -17.40 -13.57 25.92
CA THR A 158 -17.49 -15.01 25.69
C THR A 158 -18.79 -15.55 26.31
N LYS A 159 -18.94 -16.88 26.36
CA LYS A 159 -20.00 -17.53 27.13
C LYS A 159 -19.91 -17.28 28.63
N THR A 160 -18.70 -17.10 29.15
CA THR A 160 -18.41 -17.08 30.60
C THR A 160 -17.87 -15.74 31.09
N GLU A 161 -17.46 -14.84 30.20
CA GLU A 161 -16.76 -13.61 30.56
C GLU A 161 -17.38 -12.37 29.91
N TRP A 162 -17.60 -11.33 30.73
CA TRP A 162 -18.20 -10.05 30.30
C TRP A 162 -17.21 -9.13 29.56
N ILE A 163 -15.92 -9.14 29.94
CA ILE A 163 -14.85 -8.37 29.29
C ILE A 163 -13.59 -9.25 29.23
N PRO A 164 -13.41 -10.03 28.15
CA PRO A 164 -12.22 -10.83 27.98
C PRO A 164 -10.94 -10.03 27.92
N GLN A 165 -9.92 -10.50 28.64
CA GLN A 165 -8.56 -9.98 28.55
C GLN A 165 -7.80 -10.52 27.34
N ARG A 166 -8.29 -11.59 26.72
CA ARG A 166 -7.66 -12.24 25.57
C ARG A 166 -8.54 -12.13 24.33
N LEU A 167 -7.89 -12.01 23.18
CA LEU A 167 -8.51 -12.20 21.87
C LEU A 167 -8.99 -13.65 21.77
N HIS A 168 -10.20 -13.85 21.25
CA HIS A 168 -10.73 -15.16 20.89
C HIS A 168 -11.03 -15.24 19.40
N SER A 169 -10.99 -16.46 18.86
CA SER A 169 -11.37 -16.70 17.47
C SER A 169 -12.14 -18.00 17.30
N ASN A 170 -12.97 -18.08 16.25
CA ASN A 170 -13.70 -19.30 15.89
C ASN A 170 -13.93 -19.38 14.37
N ALA A 171 -14.14 -20.59 13.88
CA ALA A 171 -14.49 -20.85 12.48
C ALA A 171 -16.01 -20.76 12.25
N PHE A 172 -16.38 -20.13 11.14
CA PHE A 172 -17.74 -19.93 10.67
C PHE A 172 -17.83 -20.32 9.19
N THR A 173 -19.04 -20.63 8.75
CA THR A 173 -19.38 -20.79 7.34
C THR A 173 -20.24 -19.62 6.89
N VAL A 174 -20.01 -19.12 5.69
CA VAL A 174 -20.90 -18.16 5.03
C VAL A 174 -22.21 -18.87 4.70
N ASP A 175 -23.27 -18.52 5.41
CA ASP A 175 -24.61 -19.12 5.29
C ASP A 175 -25.44 -18.45 4.19
N SER A 176 -25.28 -17.14 4.00
CA SER A 176 -25.97 -16.39 2.96
C SER A 176 -25.14 -15.19 2.49
N VAL A 177 -25.37 -14.76 1.25
CA VAL A 177 -24.71 -13.59 0.64
C VAL A 177 -25.79 -12.64 0.13
N LYS A 178 -25.66 -11.36 0.46
CA LYS A 178 -26.48 -10.24 -0.02
C LYS A 178 -25.55 -9.17 -0.59
N ASP A 179 -26.11 -8.12 -1.18
CA ASP A 179 -25.37 -7.05 -1.85
C ASP A 179 -24.23 -6.49 -1.00
N THR A 180 -24.52 -6.05 0.24
CA THR A 180 -23.53 -5.42 1.14
C THR A 180 -23.20 -6.24 2.38
N SER A 181 -23.84 -7.41 2.56
CA SER A 181 -23.72 -8.20 3.78
C SER A 181 -23.69 -9.70 3.53
N VAL A 182 -23.17 -10.44 4.49
CA VAL A 182 -23.19 -11.91 4.53
C VAL A 182 -23.77 -12.37 5.87
N GLY A 183 -24.49 -13.48 5.86
CA GLY A 183 -24.86 -14.21 7.06
C GLY A 183 -23.79 -15.26 7.38
N LEU A 184 -23.42 -15.38 8.65
CA LEU A 184 -22.47 -16.38 9.14
C LEU A 184 -23.15 -17.37 10.10
N ALA A 185 -22.79 -18.65 9.97
CA ALA A 185 -23.17 -19.72 10.88
C ALA A 185 -21.91 -20.33 11.52
N GLY A 186 -21.91 -20.49 12.84
CA GLY A 186 -20.77 -21.08 13.56
C GLY A 186 -20.57 -22.56 13.23
N LYS A 187 -19.32 -22.98 12.99
CA LYS A 187 -19.00 -24.41 12.73
C LYS A 187 -18.94 -25.27 14.00
N GLY A 188 -18.92 -24.66 15.18
CA GLY A 188 -18.85 -25.33 16.47
C GLY A 188 -19.90 -24.82 17.45
N ALA A 189 -20.16 -25.59 18.51
CA ALA A 189 -21.13 -25.24 19.55
C ALA A 189 -20.80 -23.89 20.22
N ASP A 190 -19.53 -23.52 20.27
CA ASP A 190 -19.04 -22.30 20.91
C ASP A 190 -18.65 -21.20 19.89
N ALA A 191 -18.92 -21.41 18.60
CA ALA A 191 -18.69 -20.43 17.54
C ALA A 191 -19.85 -19.42 17.48
N VAL A 192 -19.74 -18.36 18.28
CA VAL A 192 -20.75 -17.29 18.40
C VAL A 192 -20.04 -15.93 18.35
N VAL A 193 -20.66 -14.97 17.67
CA VAL A 193 -20.27 -13.55 17.73
C VAL A 193 -21.07 -12.88 18.85
N CYS A 194 -20.41 -12.19 19.77
CA CYS A 194 -21.04 -11.61 20.95
C CYS A 194 -20.89 -10.09 21.02
N LYS A 195 -21.61 -9.44 21.94
CA LYS A 195 -21.47 -7.99 22.19
C LYS A 195 -20.00 -7.65 22.46
N GLY A 196 -19.48 -6.70 21.69
CA GLY A 196 -18.07 -6.28 21.70
C GLY A 196 -17.21 -6.89 20.58
N ASP A 197 -17.68 -7.95 19.91
CA ASP A 197 -17.09 -8.45 18.68
C ASP A 197 -17.54 -7.65 17.45
N THR A 198 -18.57 -6.80 17.58
CA THR A 198 -18.98 -5.85 16.55
C THR A 198 -17.78 -5.04 16.08
N GLY A 199 -17.61 -4.96 14.77
CA GLY A 199 -16.47 -4.36 14.09
C GLY A 199 -15.28 -5.29 13.89
N GLY A 200 -15.25 -6.46 14.54
CA GLY A 200 -14.17 -7.43 14.40
C GLY A 200 -14.10 -8.08 13.01
N PRO A 201 -12.92 -8.54 12.58
CA PRO A 201 -12.72 -9.14 11.28
C PRO A 201 -13.28 -10.55 11.17
N ALA A 202 -13.86 -10.84 10.01
CA ALA A 202 -14.01 -12.19 9.48
C ALA A 202 -13.12 -12.34 8.24
N PHE A 203 -12.20 -13.30 8.24
CA PHE A 203 -11.16 -13.44 7.23
C PHE A 203 -11.03 -14.88 6.77
N ARG A 204 -10.57 -15.07 5.53
CA ARG A 204 -10.13 -16.37 5.00
C ARG A 204 -8.67 -16.56 5.33
N GLU A 205 -8.27 -17.80 5.60
CA GLU A 205 -6.87 -18.16 5.83
C GLU A 205 -6.39 -19.05 4.69
N ASN A 206 -5.46 -18.54 3.88
CA ASN A 206 -4.88 -19.26 2.75
C ASN A 206 -3.36 -19.30 2.92
N ALA A 207 -2.80 -20.51 3.01
CA ALA A 207 -1.35 -20.72 3.17
C ALA A 207 -0.71 -19.85 4.28
N GLY A 208 -1.41 -19.70 5.41
CA GLY A 208 -0.95 -18.91 6.56
C GLY A 208 -1.12 -17.39 6.42
N ARG A 209 -1.77 -16.89 5.37
CA ARG A 209 -2.11 -15.47 5.20
C ARG A 209 -3.60 -15.25 5.42
N ALA A 210 -3.92 -14.27 6.26
CA ALA A 210 -5.28 -13.80 6.48
C ALA A 210 -5.67 -12.78 5.41
N GLU A 211 -6.87 -12.94 4.84
CA GLU A 211 -7.49 -12.00 3.90
C GLU A 211 -8.88 -11.63 4.40
N LEU A 212 -9.10 -10.35 4.71
CA LEU A 212 -10.33 -9.84 5.29
C LEU A 212 -11.48 -9.98 4.29
N ALA A 213 -12.51 -10.73 4.66
CA ALA A 213 -13.68 -11.01 3.83
C ALA A 213 -14.92 -10.20 4.24
N SER A 214 -15.08 -9.92 5.54
CA SER A 214 -16.17 -9.10 6.06
C SER A 214 -15.91 -8.57 7.48
N ILE A 215 -16.75 -7.66 7.95
CA ILE A 215 -16.68 -7.04 9.28
C ILE A 215 -17.97 -7.36 10.07
N ASN A 216 -17.83 -7.82 11.31
CA ASN A 216 -18.97 -8.15 12.17
C ASN A 216 -19.85 -6.93 12.41
N THR A 217 -21.18 -7.03 12.24
CA THR A 217 -22.12 -5.95 12.61
C THR A 217 -23.04 -6.39 13.75
N ALA A 218 -23.77 -7.49 13.57
CA ALA A 218 -24.81 -7.92 14.49
C ALA A 218 -24.85 -9.44 14.63
N SER A 219 -25.45 -9.94 15.72
CA SER A 219 -25.71 -11.37 15.89
C SER A 219 -26.87 -11.60 16.86
N TRP A 220 -27.36 -12.84 16.88
CA TRP A 220 -28.46 -13.24 17.76
C TRP A 220 -28.05 -13.48 19.22
N GLN A 221 -26.75 -13.49 19.54
CA GLN A 221 -26.20 -13.57 20.90
C GLN A 221 -26.47 -14.88 21.67
N GLY A 222 -27.06 -15.91 21.06
CA GLY A 222 -27.33 -17.18 21.72
C GLY A 222 -26.03 -17.86 22.18
N GLY A 223 -25.91 -18.12 23.48
CA GLY A 223 -24.69 -18.67 24.09
C GLY A 223 -23.66 -17.63 24.54
N CYS A 224 -23.92 -16.33 24.38
CA CYS A 224 -23.09 -15.26 24.95
C CYS A 224 -23.44 -15.01 26.43
N PHE A 225 -22.47 -14.54 27.20
CA PHE A 225 -22.67 -14.20 28.61
C PHE A 225 -23.74 -13.12 28.79
N GLY A 226 -24.68 -13.37 29.70
CA GLY A 226 -25.75 -12.44 30.05
C GLY A 226 -26.87 -12.35 29.00
N THR A 227 -26.89 -13.25 28.01
CA THR A 227 -28.05 -13.44 27.13
C THR A 227 -29.04 -14.41 27.77
N ASP A 228 -30.34 -14.23 27.51
CA ASP A 228 -31.38 -15.17 27.91
C ASP A 228 -31.07 -16.57 27.35
N ALA A 229 -31.14 -17.60 28.21
CA ALA A 229 -30.89 -18.99 27.83
C ALA A 229 -31.91 -19.52 26.81
N ALA A 230 -33.08 -18.90 26.68
CA ALA A 230 -34.06 -19.22 25.65
C ALA A 230 -33.63 -18.78 24.24
N GLU A 231 -32.71 -17.81 24.13
CA GLU A 231 -32.12 -17.43 22.85
C GLU A 231 -31.04 -18.43 22.45
N THR A 232 -31.36 -19.26 21.47
CA THR A 232 -30.50 -20.35 21.00
C THR A 232 -29.87 -20.07 19.64
N ARG A 233 -30.27 -18.99 18.95
CA ARG A 233 -29.75 -18.65 17.62
C ARG A 233 -28.34 -18.08 17.76
N LYS A 234 -27.43 -18.60 16.92
CA LYS A 234 -25.99 -18.26 16.93
C LYS A 234 -25.51 -17.52 15.70
N GLY A 235 -26.40 -17.33 14.73
CA GLY A 235 -26.07 -16.66 13.47
C GLY A 235 -25.60 -15.22 13.68
N ALA A 236 -24.72 -14.78 12.79
CA ALA A 236 -24.23 -13.41 12.74
C ALA A 236 -24.47 -12.80 11.36
N VAL A 237 -24.48 -11.48 11.29
CA VAL A 237 -24.50 -10.69 10.07
C VAL A 237 -23.24 -9.86 10.03
N ASN A 238 -22.58 -9.88 8.88
CA ASN A 238 -21.35 -9.13 8.63
C ASN A 238 -21.49 -8.25 7.39
N THR A 239 -20.79 -7.12 7.39
CA THR A 239 -20.64 -6.23 6.25
C THR A 239 -19.54 -6.72 5.32
N ARG A 240 -19.83 -6.90 4.04
CA ARG A 240 -18.86 -7.29 2.99
C ARG A 240 -17.85 -6.17 2.71
N VAL A 241 -16.60 -6.55 2.43
CA VAL A 241 -15.53 -5.61 2.08
C VAL A 241 -15.01 -5.73 0.64
N ASP A 242 -15.44 -6.77 -0.11
CA ASP A 242 -14.86 -7.12 -1.41
C ASP A 242 -15.05 -6.05 -2.49
N ASP A 243 -16.24 -5.47 -2.55
CA ASP A 243 -16.61 -4.41 -3.49
C ASP A 243 -16.20 -3.00 -3.01
N VAL A 244 -15.64 -2.88 -1.81
CA VAL A 244 -15.16 -1.62 -1.23
C VAL A 244 -13.65 -1.60 -0.97
N ALA A 245 -12.90 -2.63 -1.40
CA ALA A 245 -11.45 -2.67 -1.28
C ALA A 245 -10.78 -1.42 -1.93
N GLY A 246 -11.27 -0.98 -3.09
CA GLY A 246 -10.81 0.25 -3.74
C GLY A 246 -11.10 1.52 -2.93
N TRP A 247 -12.24 1.57 -2.23
CA TRP A 247 -12.56 2.67 -1.31
C TRP A 247 -11.66 2.65 -0.08
N VAL A 248 -11.37 1.48 0.50
CA VAL A 248 -10.43 1.37 1.62
C VAL A 248 -9.06 1.88 1.20
N SER A 249 -8.59 1.49 0.01
CA SER A 249 -7.33 1.96 -0.58
C SER A 249 -7.30 3.47 -0.77
N SER A 250 -8.34 4.07 -1.36
CA SER A 250 -8.38 5.52 -1.55
C SER A 250 -8.41 6.30 -0.23
N VAL A 251 -8.95 5.73 0.84
CA VAL A 251 -8.94 6.36 2.17
C VAL A 251 -7.56 6.32 2.81
N TYR A 252 -6.90 5.16 2.87
CA TYR A 252 -5.60 5.09 3.55
C TYR A 252 -4.48 5.81 2.77
N SER A 253 -4.63 5.93 1.45
CA SER A 253 -3.65 6.59 0.57
C SER A 253 -3.55 8.10 0.78
N ARG A 254 -4.54 8.72 1.45
CA ARG A 254 -4.61 10.18 1.64
C ARG A 254 -3.41 10.79 2.36
N GLY A 255 -2.71 10.00 3.16
CA GLY A 255 -1.54 10.42 3.93
C GLY A 255 -0.20 10.07 3.28
N LEU A 256 -0.18 9.33 2.17
CA LEU A 256 1.00 8.64 1.68
C LEU A 256 2.19 9.59 1.43
N LEU A 257 1.99 10.62 0.61
CA LEU A 257 3.06 11.56 0.28
C LEU A 257 3.47 12.45 1.47
N ASN A 258 2.58 12.67 2.43
CA ASN A 258 2.87 13.50 3.61
C ASN A 258 3.81 12.82 4.61
N LYS A 259 4.15 11.54 4.42
CA LYS A 259 5.14 10.82 5.23
C LYS A 259 6.57 11.27 4.94
N ALA A 260 6.84 11.85 3.76
CA ALA A 260 8.18 12.18 3.30
C ALA A 260 8.51 13.67 3.44
N ASN A 261 9.80 13.97 3.62
CA ASN A 261 10.31 15.34 3.53
C ASN A 261 10.71 15.68 2.08
N TRP A 262 9.75 16.22 1.33
CA TRP A 262 9.92 16.60 -0.07
C TRP A 262 10.96 17.68 -0.32
N LYS A 263 11.54 18.31 0.72
CA LYS A 263 12.73 19.15 0.54
C LYS A 263 13.95 18.39 0.04
N ASN A 264 13.97 17.08 0.28
CA ASN A 264 15.08 16.20 -0.06
C ASN A 264 14.85 15.43 -1.36
N ALA A 265 13.72 15.61 -2.05
CA ALA A 265 13.50 15.00 -3.36
C ALA A 265 14.39 15.71 -4.39
N ASP A 266 15.26 14.96 -5.07
CA ASP A 266 16.28 15.49 -5.97
C ASP A 266 15.95 15.16 -7.44
N LEU A 267 15.61 13.90 -7.73
CA LEU A 267 15.23 13.45 -9.06
C LEU A 267 13.91 12.68 -9.03
N LEU A 268 13.13 12.80 -10.11
CA LEU A 268 11.85 12.12 -10.31
C LEU A 268 11.86 11.38 -11.65
N ALA A 269 11.22 10.23 -11.69
CA ALA A 269 10.92 9.50 -12.92
C ALA A 269 9.54 8.87 -12.83
N SER A 270 8.82 8.83 -13.95
CA SER A 270 7.54 8.15 -14.09
C SER A 270 7.68 6.87 -14.94
N GLY A 271 6.74 5.95 -14.78
CA GLY A 271 6.66 4.72 -15.56
C GLY A 271 5.67 3.73 -14.97
N TYR A 272 5.37 2.65 -15.68
CA TYR A 272 4.59 1.52 -15.20
C TYR A 272 5.50 0.48 -14.53
N PHE A 273 6.15 0.84 -13.42
CA PHE A 273 7.14 0.00 -12.72
C PHE A 273 6.49 -1.19 -12.00
N THR A 274 5.35 -1.00 -11.34
CA THR A 274 4.65 -2.04 -10.58
C THR A 274 3.53 -2.71 -11.39
N GLY A 275 3.60 -2.59 -12.72
CA GLY A 275 2.62 -3.09 -13.68
C GLY A 275 1.62 -2.02 -14.14
N GLY A 276 0.67 -2.45 -14.96
CA GLY A 276 -0.24 -1.54 -15.67
C GLY A 276 0.26 -1.25 -17.09
N SER A 277 -0.48 -0.39 -17.77
CA SER A 277 -0.18 0.09 -19.12
C SER A 277 -1.00 1.34 -19.41
N ALA A 278 -0.59 2.10 -20.44
CA ALA A 278 -1.37 3.22 -20.94
C ALA A 278 -2.83 2.83 -21.23
N GLY A 279 -3.78 3.65 -20.75
CA GLY A 279 -5.21 3.40 -20.88
C GLY A 279 -5.79 2.27 -20.01
N GLY A 280 -4.96 1.59 -19.22
CA GLY A 280 -5.39 0.62 -18.21
C GLY A 280 -5.99 1.28 -16.97
N LYS A 281 -6.41 0.47 -15.99
CA LYS A 281 -6.94 0.99 -14.72
C LYS A 281 -5.86 1.56 -13.81
N ARG A 282 -4.64 1.01 -13.88
CA ARG A 282 -3.50 1.42 -13.04
C ARG A 282 -2.79 2.61 -13.66
N HIS A 283 -2.68 3.69 -12.89
CA HIS A 283 -1.97 4.91 -13.28
C HIS A 283 -0.46 4.69 -13.27
N MET A 284 0.29 5.62 -13.88
CA MET A 284 1.75 5.58 -13.81
C MET A 284 2.24 5.72 -12.37
N ASP A 285 3.33 5.05 -12.08
CA ASP A 285 4.06 5.14 -10.83
C ASP A 285 5.06 6.30 -10.88
N MET A 286 5.62 6.64 -9.72
CA MET A 286 6.67 7.65 -9.59
C MET A 286 7.82 7.14 -8.73
N ILE A 287 9.02 7.13 -9.29
CA ILE A 287 10.27 6.94 -8.56
C ILE A 287 10.78 8.31 -8.10
N VAL A 288 11.17 8.38 -6.84
CA VAL A 288 11.82 9.54 -6.20
C VAL A 288 13.18 9.12 -5.70
N ARG A 289 14.21 9.80 -6.18
CA ARG A 289 15.57 9.69 -5.63
C ARG A 289 15.80 10.85 -4.69
N TRP A 290 16.18 10.54 -3.46
CA TRP A 290 16.39 11.52 -2.39
C TRP A 290 17.84 11.98 -2.31
N THR A 291 18.09 13.13 -1.68
CA THR A 291 19.44 13.73 -1.56
C THR A 291 20.44 12.87 -0.78
N ASP A 292 19.97 12.00 0.11
CA ASP A 292 20.80 11.02 0.83
C ASP A 292 21.14 9.77 -0.02
N GLY A 293 20.61 9.68 -1.23
CA GLY A 293 20.80 8.54 -2.14
C GLY A 293 19.83 7.38 -1.92
N SER A 294 18.86 7.47 -1.01
CA SER A 294 17.76 6.51 -0.99
C SER A 294 16.85 6.69 -2.21
N VAL A 295 16.09 5.64 -2.55
CA VAL A 295 15.12 5.67 -3.64
C VAL A 295 13.81 5.06 -3.19
N THR A 296 12.70 5.76 -3.46
CA THR A 296 11.33 5.32 -3.16
C THR A 296 10.53 5.22 -4.46
N LEU A 297 9.71 4.18 -4.57
CA LEU A 297 8.72 3.99 -5.62
C LEU A 297 7.33 4.20 -5.04
N TYR A 298 6.61 5.19 -5.57
CA TYR A 298 5.20 5.43 -5.30
C TYR A 298 4.37 4.80 -6.41
N GLN A 299 3.60 3.77 -6.06
CA GLN A 299 2.76 3.06 -7.00
C GLN A 299 1.49 3.87 -7.29
N GLY A 300 1.17 4.06 -8.57
CA GLY A 300 -0.03 4.74 -9.05
C GLY A 300 -1.30 4.13 -8.49
N ALA A 301 -2.32 4.96 -8.30
CA ALA A 301 -3.64 4.53 -7.88
C ALA A 301 -4.40 3.84 -9.03
N GLU A 302 -5.49 3.16 -8.68
CA GLU A 302 -6.51 2.74 -9.67
C GLU A 302 -7.77 3.62 -9.65
N PHE A 303 -7.87 4.51 -8.65
CA PHE A 303 -8.99 5.42 -8.47
C PHE A 303 -8.61 6.80 -9.02
N ASN A 304 -9.55 7.47 -9.67
CA ASN A 304 -9.32 8.78 -10.28
C ASN A 304 -9.57 9.88 -9.25
N ASP A 305 -8.55 10.16 -8.44
CA ASP A 305 -8.52 11.32 -7.55
C ASP A 305 -7.17 12.03 -7.68
N PRO A 306 -7.11 13.21 -8.33
CA PRO A 306 -5.86 13.89 -8.60
C PRO A 306 -5.19 14.39 -7.32
N LYS A 307 -5.90 14.42 -6.19
CA LYS A 307 -5.33 14.80 -4.88
C LYS A 307 -4.51 13.66 -4.27
N TYR A 308 -4.80 12.41 -4.63
CA TYR A 308 -4.18 11.21 -4.07
C TYR A 308 -3.76 10.20 -5.16
N PRO A 309 -2.87 10.59 -6.09
CA PRO A 309 -2.57 9.80 -7.30
C PRO A 309 -1.81 8.48 -7.05
N PHE A 310 -1.39 8.20 -5.81
CA PHE A 310 -0.60 7.02 -5.46
C PHE A 310 -1.24 6.22 -4.35
N SER A 311 -1.09 4.89 -4.39
CA SER A 311 -1.74 3.94 -3.49
C SER A 311 -0.79 3.21 -2.54
N SER A 312 0.50 3.10 -2.89
CA SER A 312 1.50 2.41 -2.06
C SER A 312 2.88 3.06 -2.19
N GLU A 313 3.73 2.84 -1.20
CA GLU A 313 5.15 3.24 -1.21
C GLU A 313 6.05 2.02 -1.00
N TYR A 314 7.13 1.93 -1.77
CA TYR A 314 8.14 0.88 -1.68
C TYR A 314 9.53 1.50 -1.65
N LYS A 315 10.40 1.02 -0.77
CA LYS A 315 11.78 1.49 -0.68
C LYS A 315 12.66 0.62 -1.56
N LEU A 316 13.18 1.20 -2.64
CA LEU A 316 14.02 0.49 -3.62
C LEU A 316 15.51 0.55 -3.27
N ALA A 317 15.95 1.63 -2.61
CA ALA A 317 17.33 1.78 -2.16
C ALA A 317 17.42 2.48 -0.80
N GLU A 318 18.40 2.06 -0.01
CA GLU A 318 18.70 2.60 1.31
C GLU A 318 19.45 3.94 1.25
N ALA A 319 19.39 4.71 2.34
CA ALA A 319 20.18 5.93 2.46
C ALA A 319 21.68 5.63 2.34
N GLY A 320 22.42 6.48 1.63
CA GLY A 320 23.85 6.30 1.36
C GLY A 320 24.17 5.39 0.18
N SER A 321 23.17 4.85 -0.53
CA SER A 321 23.38 4.00 -1.71
C SER A 321 24.12 4.72 -2.86
N THR A 322 24.49 3.97 -3.89
CA THR A 322 25.13 4.50 -5.11
C THR A 322 24.28 5.56 -5.81
N PHE A 323 22.95 5.56 -5.64
CA PHE A 323 22.06 6.56 -6.23
C PHE A 323 22.36 8.00 -5.83
N LYS A 324 23.12 8.26 -4.75
CA LYS A 324 23.64 9.61 -4.44
C LYS A 324 24.54 10.20 -5.54
N TYR A 325 25.07 9.33 -6.40
CA TYR A 325 25.88 9.71 -7.56
C TYR A 325 25.06 9.83 -8.86
N ALA A 326 23.77 9.47 -8.85
CA ALA A 326 22.88 9.74 -9.98
C ALA A 326 22.79 11.25 -10.22
N ARG A 327 22.76 11.64 -11.50
CA ARG A 327 22.64 13.03 -11.98
C ARG A 327 21.43 13.25 -12.87
N ALA A 328 20.94 12.19 -13.51
CA ALA A 328 19.63 12.17 -14.17
C ALA A 328 19.06 10.74 -14.07
N ILE A 329 17.74 10.65 -14.04
CA ILE A 329 17.00 9.40 -14.14
C ILE A 329 15.84 9.59 -15.13
N SER A 330 15.47 8.53 -15.84
CA SER A 330 14.23 8.51 -16.62
C SER A 330 13.67 7.10 -16.66
N GLY A 331 12.37 6.97 -16.42
CA GLY A 331 11.65 5.73 -16.68
C GLY A 331 11.33 5.59 -18.15
N GLY A 332 11.14 4.35 -18.60
CA GLY A 332 10.76 4.03 -19.96
C GLY A 332 10.69 2.52 -20.18
N ARG A 333 10.08 2.13 -21.29
CA ARG A 333 9.99 0.72 -21.69
C ARG A 333 11.19 0.35 -22.56
N PHE A 334 12.12 -0.44 -22.05
CA PHE A 334 13.34 -0.83 -22.78
C PHE A 334 13.33 -2.28 -23.27
N THR A 335 12.30 -3.02 -22.88
CA THR A 335 12.10 -4.44 -23.20
C THR A 335 10.69 -4.69 -23.72
N GLU A 336 10.55 -5.76 -24.51
CA GLU A 336 9.27 -6.11 -25.12
C GLU A 336 8.22 -6.54 -24.09
N ASN A 337 8.64 -7.14 -22.99
CA ASN A 337 7.78 -7.70 -21.95
C ASN A 337 8.28 -7.25 -20.58
N GLY A 338 7.37 -7.06 -19.62
CA GLY A 338 7.71 -6.68 -18.25
C GLY A 338 7.24 -5.26 -17.93
N SER A 339 7.56 -4.83 -16.71
CA SER A 339 7.39 -3.45 -16.27
C SER A 339 8.42 -2.54 -16.92
N ASP A 340 8.16 -1.24 -16.85
CA ASP A 340 9.12 -0.22 -17.28
C ASP A 340 10.42 -0.32 -16.47
N GLY A 341 11.51 0.08 -17.11
CA GLY A 341 12.85 0.14 -16.55
C GLY A 341 13.26 1.56 -16.19
N LEU A 342 14.51 1.72 -15.75
CA LEU A 342 15.07 3.01 -15.36
C LEU A 342 16.44 3.22 -16.00
N ILE A 343 16.60 4.32 -16.74
CA ILE A 343 17.92 4.82 -17.13
C ILE A 343 18.45 5.72 -16.02
N VAL A 344 19.71 5.55 -15.67
CA VAL A 344 20.45 6.37 -14.71
C VAL A 344 21.73 6.86 -15.34
N ARG A 345 21.93 8.18 -15.32
CA ARG A 345 23.19 8.81 -15.70
C ARG A 345 23.96 9.21 -14.45
N TRP A 346 25.15 8.66 -14.29
CA TRP A 346 25.97 8.81 -13.09
C TRP A 346 26.91 10.02 -13.17
N SER A 347 27.46 10.40 -12.01
CA SER A 347 28.34 11.56 -11.88
C SER A 347 29.68 11.41 -12.59
N ASP A 348 30.14 10.18 -12.79
CA ASP A 348 31.36 9.87 -13.56
C ASP A 348 31.10 9.78 -15.08
N GLY A 349 29.85 9.96 -15.52
CA GLY A 349 29.45 9.88 -16.91
C GLY A 349 29.08 8.47 -17.37
N GLU A 350 29.04 7.48 -16.48
CA GLU A 350 28.44 6.18 -16.82
C GLU A 350 26.94 6.34 -17.11
N LEU A 351 26.43 5.55 -18.05
CA LEU A 351 24.99 5.39 -18.27
C LEU A 351 24.61 3.94 -18.01
N THR A 352 23.66 3.74 -17.10
CA THR A 352 23.11 2.43 -16.72
C THR A 352 21.64 2.35 -17.06
N GLU A 353 21.21 1.20 -17.51
CA GLU A 353 19.82 0.80 -17.66
C GLU A 353 19.54 -0.33 -16.65
N TYR A 354 18.48 -0.17 -15.88
CA TYR A 354 17.80 -1.30 -15.26
C TYR A 354 16.62 -1.64 -16.15
N THR A 355 16.61 -2.83 -16.75
CA THR A 355 15.61 -3.13 -17.79
C THR A 355 14.20 -3.23 -17.22
N HIS A 356 14.09 -3.49 -15.91
CA HIS A 356 12.84 -3.52 -15.15
C HIS A 356 13.05 -2.96 -13.75
N VAL A 357 12.04 -2.26 -13.25
CA VAL A 357 11.92 -1.93 -11.83
C VAL A 357 10.57 -2.46 -11.35
N ASP A 358 10.51 -2.95 -10.11
CA ASP A 358 9.26 -3.34 -9.45
C ASP A 358 9.30 -2.98 -7.96
N GLN A 359 8.29 -3.39 -7.17
CA GLN A 359 8.26 -3.16 -5.73
C GLN A 359 9.41 -3.82 -4.94
N ASN A 360 10.14 -4.75 -5.55
CA ASN A 360 11.24 -5.50 -4.94
C ASN A 360 12.61 -4.90 -5.28
N GLY A 361 12.69 -3.94 -6.20
CA GLY A 361 13.94 -3.25 -6.51
C GLY A 361 14.18 -3.05 -8.01
N PHE A 362 15.45 -2.88 -8.34
CA PHE A 362 15.95 -2.72 -9.70
C PHE A 362 16.48 -4.06 -10.21
N HIS A 363 16.20 -4.40 -11.46
CA HIS A 363 16.54 -5.69 -12.04
C HIS A 363 17.35 -5.54 -13.33
N ASP A 364 18.13 -6.60 -13.62
CA ASP A 364 18.85 -6.76 -14.88
C ASP A 364 19.69 -5.53 -15.28
N GLU A 365 20.54 -5.07 -14.35
CA GLU A 365 21.43 -3.94 -14.59
C GLU A 365 22.33 -4.14 -15.82
N LYS A 366 22.33 -3.15 -16.73
CA LYS A 366 23.16 -3.09 -17.93
C LYS A 366 23.86 -1.75 -18.02
N LYS A 367 25.14 -1.79 -18.34
CA LYS A 367 25.89 -0.59 -18.65
C LYS A 367 25.74 -0.24 -20.11
N LEU A 368 25.08 0.87 -20.39
CA LEU A 368 24.89 1.38 -21.74
C LEU A 368 26.11 2.14 -22.27
N ALA A 369 26.82 2.84 -21.37
CA ALA A 369 28.09 3.49 -21.67
C ALA A 369 29.00 3.51 -20.44
N ASP A 370 30.28 3.17 -20.62
CA ASP A 370 31.32 3.27 -19.58
C ASP A 370 31.53 4.71 -19.08
N PRO A 371 32.09 4.91 -17.86
CA PRO A 371 32.43 6.25 -17.38
C PRO A 371 33.25 7.03 -18.40
N ASN A 372 32.71 8.16 -18.87
CA ASN A 372 33.37 8.94 -19.92
C ASN A 372 33.06 10.44 -19.83
N ALA A 373 33.98 11.24 -20.37
CA ALA A 373 33.90 12.70 -20.32
C ALA A 373 32.76 13.30 -21.17
N ALA A 374 32.33 12.63 -22.24
CA ALA A 374 31.26 13.13 -23.09
C ALA A 374 29.93 13.10 -22.34
N TRP A 375 29.58 11.94 -21.77
CA TRP A 375 28.39 11.75 -20.97
C TRP A 375 28.42 12.56 -19.67
N LYS A 376 29.60 13.01 -19.20
CA LYS A 376 29.65 14.01 -18.12
C LYS A 376 28.91 15.31 -18.45
N ASN A 377 28.84 15.64 -19.74
CA ASN A 377 28.22 16.85 -20.28
C ASN A 377 26.74 16.66 -20.70
N ALA A 378 26.13 15.48 -20.48
CA ALA A 378 24.70 15.30 -20.70
C ALA A 378 23.89 16.02 -19.60
N LYS A 379 23.40 17.23 -19.87
CA LYS A 379 22.72 18.08 -18.88
C LYS A 379 21.40 17.44 -18.43
N LEU A 380 20.56 17.04 -19.39
CA LEU A 380 19.23 16.49 -19.15
C LEU A 380 19.00 15.24 -20.00
N VAL A 381 18.27 14.28 -19.47
CA VAL A 381 17.95 13.00 -20.11
C VAL A 381 16.47 12.70 -19.89
N THR A 382 15.79 12.26 -20.94
CA THR A 382 14.43 11.69 -20.83
C THR A 382 14.26 10.57 -21.85
N ALA A 383 13.50 9.56 -21.48
CA ALA A 383 13.11 8.46 -22.35
C ALA A 383 11.64 8.60 -22.73
N GLY A 384 11.33 8.24 -23.96
CA GLY A 384 9.98 8.28 -24.52
C GLY A 384 9.95 7.74 -25.93
N ARG A 385 8.76 7.65 -26.52
CA ARG A 385 8.59 7.06 -27.85
C ARG A 385 8.77 8.13 -28.94
N TYR A 386 10.01 8.37 -29.36
CA TYR A 386 10.37 9.37 -30.38
C TYR A 386 10.51 8.78 -31.79
N THR A 387 10.33 7.46 -31.92
CA THR A 387 10.26 6.76 -33.20
C THR A 387 8.98 5.92 -33.30
N ALA A 388 8.74 5.34 -34.48
CA ALA A 388 7.57 4.50 -34.71
C ALA A 388 7.66 3.11 -34.03
N ASN A 389 8.81 2.76 -33.44
CA ASN A 389 8.94 1.49 -32.76
C ASN A 389 8.19 1.52 -31.43
N ALA A 390 7.12 0.74 -31.33
CA ALA A 390 6.31 0.67 -30.12
C ALA A 390 6.91 -0.23 -29.02
N LEU A 391 7.96 -1.00 -29.34
CA LEU A 391 8.52 -2.01 -28.43
C LEU A 391 9.54 -1.45 -27.45
N ARG A 392 10.23 -0.37 -27.83
CA ARG A 392 11.31 0.23 -27.04
C ARG A 392 11.26 1.73 -27.12
N ASP A 393 11.37 2.37 -25.97
CA ASP A 393 11.50 3.79 -25.90
C ASP A 393 12.91 4.23 -26.33
N ASP A 394 12.94 5.44 -26.85
CA ASP A 394 14.12 6.15 -27.30
C ASP A 394 14.61 7.06 -26.16
N MET A 395 15.82 7.61 -26.31
CA MET A 395 16.36 8.58 -25.34
C MET A 395 16.71 9.90 -26.00
N PHE A 396 16.25 10.98 -25.36
CA PHE A 396 16.57 12.35 -25.72
C PHE A 396 17.55 12.93 -24.71
N VAL A 397 18.59 13.60 -25.20
CA VAL A 397 19.66 14.18 -24.37
C VAL A 397 19.88 15.62 -24.75
N VAL A 398 19.78 16.52 -23.78
CA VAL A 398 20.22 17.92 -23.90
C VAL A 398 21.61 18.03 -23.28
N TRP A 399 22.57 18.51 -24.06
CA TRP A 399 23.96 18.69 -23.63
C TRP A 399 24.18 20.07 -23.01
N VAL A 400 25.24 20.23 -22.22
CA VAL A 400 25.57 21.52 -21.57
C VAL A 400 25.80 22.68 -22.54
N ASP A 401 26.14 22.41 -23.81
CA ASP A 401 26.30 23.41 -24.88
C ASP A 401 24.98 23.75 -25.60
N GLY A 402 23.87 23.19 -25.13
CA GLY A 402 22.53 23.37 -25.70
C GLY A 402 22.28 22.55 -26.97
N SER A 403 23.20 21.70 -27.40
CA SER A 403 22.91 20.75 -28.46
C SER A 403 21.98 19.65 -27.96
N ILE A 404 21.29 19.00 -28.88
CA ILE A 404 20.34 17.92 -28.59
C ILE A 404 20.67 16.70 -29.43
N SER A 405 20.69 15.55 -28.78
CA SER A 405 20.85 14.25 -29.42
C SER A 405 19.71 13.32 -29.08
N MET A 406 19.33 12.50 -30.05
CA MET A 406 18.36 11.42 -29.89
C MET A 406 19.03 10.08 -30.19
N TYR A 407 18.72 9.10 -29.35
CA TYR A 407 19.23 7.74 -29.42
C TYR A 407 18.03 6.80 -29.54
N SER A 408 17.91 6.17 -30.70
CA SER A 408 16.75 5.33 -30.99
C SER A 408 16.87 3.93 -30.41
N ASP A 409 15.73 3.34 -30.06
CA ASP A 409 15.57 1.93 -29.66
C ASP A 409 16.55 1.53 -28.55
N ILE A 410 16.48 2.20 -27.39
CA ILE A 410 17.36 1.88 -26.26
C ILE A 410 17.13 0.44 -25.84
N ASP A 411 18.22 -0.31 -25.75
CA ASP A 411 18.21 -1.69 -25.35
C ASP A 411 19.49 -2.08 -24.60
N ALA A 412 19.41 -3.23 -23.94
CA ALA A 412 20.48 -3.80 -23.13
C ALA A 412 21.84 -4.00 -23.85
N ASN A 413 21.92 -3.90 -25.18
CA ASN A 413 23.15 -4.04 -25.95
C ASN A 413 23.94 -2.73 -26.10
N GLY A 414 23.54 -1.67 -25.41
CA GLY A 414 24.27 -0.40 -25.35
C GLY A 414 23.66 0.71 -26.21
N ILE A 415 24.30 1.88 -26.19
CA ILE A 415 23.79 3.07 -26.89
C ILE A 415 24.18 3.04 -28.37
N ARG A 416 23.18 3.15 -29.25
CA ARG A 416 23.38 3.25 -30.71
C ARG A 416 23.96 4.61 -31.11
N LYS A 417 24.26 4.79 -32.40
CA LYS A 417 24.73 6.08 -32.92
C LYS A 417 23.65 7.16 -32.72
N ALA A 418 24.04 8.28 -32.12
CA ALA A 418 23.18 9.43 -31.92
C ALA A 418 22.77 10.10 -33.24
N THR A 419 21.53 10.59 -33.30
CA THR A 419 21.08 11.57 -34.28
C THR A 419 21.08 12.96 -33.63
N GLN A 420 21.75 13.93 -34.24
CA GLN A 420 21.71 15.32 -33.77
C GLN A 420 20.39 15.96 -34.21
N VAL A 421 19.51 16.25 -33.25
CA VAL A 421 18.20 16.88 -33.52
C VAL A 421 18.34 18.39 -33.58
N GLN A 422 19.21 18.97 -32.75
CA GLN A 422 19.48 20.41 -32.68
C GLN A 422 20.97 20.65 -32.44
N LYS A 423 21.56 21.60 -33.18
CA LYS A 423 22.94 22.04 -32.96
C LYS A 423 23.06 22.89 -31.70
N ALA A 424 24.28 22.98 -31.16
CA ALA A 424 24.61 23.84 -30.02
C ALA A 424 24.07 25.26 -30.23
N ASN A 425 23.45 25.81 -29.20
CA ASN A 425 22.83 27.13 -29.22
C ASN A 425 22.66 27.64 -27.78
N SER A 426 22.53 28.96 -27.61
CA SER A 426 22.40 29.55 -26.27
C SER A 426 21.08 29.24 -25.58
N THR A 427 19.96 29.18 -26.32
CA THR A 427 18.62 28.97 -25.75
C THR A 427 18.54 27.69 -24.92
N TRP A 428 18.96 26.56 -25.49
CA TRP A 428 18.89 25.26 -24.83
C TRP A 428 19.84 25.09 -23.65
N THR A 429 20.82 25.98 -23.46
CA THR A 429 21.62 26.01 -22.22
C THR A 429 20.79 26.41 -21.00
N HIS A 430 19.65 27.09 -21.22
CA HIS A 430 18.71 27.54 -20.20
C HIS A 430 17.57 26.54 -19.89
N ALA A 431 17.51 25.38 -20.57
CA ALA A 431 16.58 24.32 -20.21
C ALA A 431 16.98 23.71 -18.86
N GLU A 432 16.09 23.72 -17.87
CA GLU A 432 16.41 23.25 -16.50
C GLU A 432 15.84 21.85 -16.21
N GLN A 433 14.69 21.52 -16.79
CA GLN A 433 14.15 20.15 -16.79
C GLN A 433 13.49 19.83 -18.13
N ILE A 434 13.45 18.53 -18.46
CA ILE A 434 12.69 17.99 -19.58
C ILE A 434 11.91 16.74 -19.15
N GLY A 435 10.83 16.43 -19.88
CA GLY A 435 10.12 15.17 -19.74
C GLY A 435 9.41 14.78 -21.04
N ALA A 436 9.45 13.51 -21.38
CA ALA A 436 8.63 12.93 -22.43
C ALA A 436 7.18 12.76 -21.97
N GLY A 437 6.22 13.02 -22.85
CA GLY A 437 4.81 12.75 -22.56
C GLY A 437 3.92 12.86 -23.78
N GLU A 438 2.66 12.52 -23.61
CA GLU A 438 1.61 12.66 -24.62
C GLU A 438 0.66 13.80 -24.23
N PHE A 439 0.85 14.98 -24.83
CA PHE A 439 0.07 16.19 -24.52
C PHE A 439 -0.78 16.65 -25.71
N THR A 440 -0.27 16.47 -26.94
CA THR A 440 -0.86 17.04 -28.16
C THR A 440 -1.45 16.00 -29.10
N GLY A 441 -1.34 14.71 -28.75
CA GLY A 441 -1.86 13.58 -29.54
C GLY A 441 -1.09 13.30 -30.83
N LYS A 442 0.20 13.69 -30.89
CA LYS A 442 1.08 13.33 -32.01
C LYS A 442 1.45 11.86 -31.98
N LYS A 443 2.04 11.38 -33.09
CA LYS A 443 2.42 9.96 -33.25
C LYS A 443 3.56 9.54 -32.33
N THR A 444 4.51 10.44 -32.12
CA THR A 444 5.63 10.31 -31.19
C THR A 444 5.36 11.14 -29.95
N SER A 445 6.04 10.80 -28.86
CA SER A 445 6.00 11.57 -27.63
C SER A 445 6.39 13.03 -27.88
N ASP A 446 5.69 13.91 -27.21
CA ASP A 446 6.04 15.31 -27.10
C ASP A 446 7.22 15.46 -26.10
N LEU A 447 7.94 16.57 -26.21
CA LEU A 447 8.97 16.95 -25.24
C LEU A 447 8.52 18.20 -24.49
N MET A 448 8.29 18.04 -23.19
CA MET A 448 8.07 19.17 -22.30
C MET A 448 9.40 19.70 -21.78
N VAL A 449 9.53 21.03 -21.76
CA VAL A 449 10.69 21.74 -21.24
C VAL A 449 10.22 22.76 -20.22
N ARG A 450 10.93 22.83 -19.10
CA ARG A 450 10.84 23.96 -18.18
C ARG A 450 12.15 24.74 -18.23
N TRP A 451 12.02 26.04 -18.47
CA TRP A 451 13.14 26.96 -18.69
C TRP A 451 13.56 27.64 -17.38
N SER A 452 14.79 28.16 -17.36
CA SER A 452 15.36 28.84 -16.20
C SER A 452 14.61 30.12 -15.80
N ASP A 453 13.91 30.74 -16.75
CA ASP A 453 13.09 31.94 -16.50
C ASP A 453 11.66 31.60 -16.05
N GLY A 454 11.31 30.32 -15.89
CA GLY A 454 9.99 29.87 -15.48
C GLY A 454 8.99 29.70 -16.62
N GLU A 455 9.39 29.85 -17.88
CA GLU A 455 8.58 29.43 -19.02
C GLU A 455 8.42 27.89 -19.03
N GLY A 456 7.23 27.42 -19.43
CA GLY A 456 6.96 26.01 -19.72
C GLY A 456 6.55 25.85 -21.17
N THR A 457 7.18 24.92 -21.88
CA THR A 457 7.02 24.75 -23.33
C THR A 457 6.87 23.28 -23.69
N ILE A 458 5.98 22.97 -24.64
CA ILE A 458 5.81 21.65 -25.24
C ILE A 458 6.31 21.73 -26.69
N TYR A 459 7.21 20.82 -27.07
CA TYR A 459 7.61 20.55 -28.44
C TYR A 459 6.82 19.33 -28.95
N PRO A 460 5.86 19.51 -29.87
CA PRO A 460 4.95 18.42 -30.25
C PRO A 460 5.62 17.37 -31.13
N GLY A 461 5.47 16.09 -30.78
CA GLY A 461 5.85 14.93 -31.59
C GLY A 461 7.30 14.96 -32.06
N VAL A 462 8.24 15.22 -31.15
CA VAL A 462 9.66 15.28 -31.50
C VAL A 462 10.15 13.94 -32.05
N ASP A 463 11.08 13.97 -33.00
CA ASP A 463 11.67 12.79 -33.61
C ASP A 463 13.07 13.11 -34.18
N THR A 464 13.66 12.17 -34.93
CA THR A 464 14.97 12.37 -35.57
C THR A 464 15.04 13.55 -36.54
N ALA A 465 13.91 14.02 -37.07
CA ALA A 465 13.86 15.11 -38.04
C ALA A 465 13.79 16.50 -37.38
N GLY A 466 13.47 16.59 -36.09
CA GLY A 466 13.46 17.88 -35.38
C GLY A 466 12.50 17.96 -34.20
N LEU A 467 12.34 19.19 -33.71
CA LEU A 467 11.46 19.55 -32.60
C LEU A 467 10.03 19.93 -33.03
N HIS A 468 9.80 20.15 -34.34
CA HIS A 468 8.49 20.39 -34.96
C HIS A 468 7.64 21.55 -34.41
N GLY A 469 8.31 22.61 -33.93
CA GLY A 469 7.68 23.82 -33.41
C GLY A 469 7.44 23.75 -31.91
N GLU A 470 6.92 24.84 -31.33
CA GLU A 470 6.79 24.96 -29.87
C GLU A 470 5.43 25.53 -29.47
N ILE A 471 4.95 25.07 -28.32
CA ILE A 471 3.72 25.53 -27.68
C ILE A 471 4.06 25.96 -26.26
N LYS A 472 3.98 27.26 -26.01
CA LYS A 472 4.16 27.80 -24.67
C LYS A 472 2.90 27.52 -23.84
N ILE A 473 3.08 26.77 -22.75
CA ILE A 473 2.01 26.40 -21.81
C ILE A 473 2.05 27.21 -20.52
N ARG A 474 3.17 27.89 -20.23
CA ARG A 474 3.30 28.91 -19.17
C ARG A 474 4.23 30.03 -19.60
N ASP A 475 3.91 31.25 -19.19
CA ASP A 475 4.74 32.41 -19.48
C ASP A 475 6.06 32.44 -18.68
N PRO A 476 7.10 33.12 -19.19
CA PRO A 476 8.27 33.51 -18.42
C PRO A 476 7.91 34.26 -17.14
N LYS A 477 8.81 34.21 -16.15
CA LYS A 477 8.67 34.80 -14.80
C LYS A 477 7.46 34.28 -14.03
N SER A 478 6.93 33.11 -14.41
CA SER A 478 5.92 32.42 -13.62
C SER A 478 6.52 31.85 -12.34
N ALA A 479 5.66 31.37 -11.43
CA ALA A 479 6.09 30.68 -10.22
C ALA A 479 7.02 29.49 -10.52
N TRP A 480 6.99 28.94 -11.75
CA TRP A 480 7.84 27.82 -12.14
C TRP A 480 9.32 28.14 -12.02
N THR A 481 9.77 29.40 -11.90
CA THR A 481 11.15 29.70 -11.48
C THR A 481 11.57 29.00 -10.18
N ASP A 482 10.62 28.76 -9.27
CA ASP A 482 10.85 28.13 -7.96
C ASP A 482 10.65 26.62 -7.96
N ALA A 483 10.24 26.02 -9.08
CA ALA A 483 10.22 24.57 -9.21
C ALA A 483 11.67 24.04 -9.25
N THR A 484 11.89 22.81 -8.81
CA THR A 484 13.25 22.23 -8.70
C THR A 484 13.40 20.87 -9.39
N VAL A 485 12.29 20.15 -9.57
CA VAL A 485 12.20 18.96 -10.40
C VAL A 485 10.75 18.80 -10.87
N ILE A 486 10.58 18.28 -12.09
CA ILE A 486 9.28 17.91 -12.65
C ILE A 486 9.33 16.45 -13.10
N THR A 487 8.17 15.82 -13.19
CA THR A 487 7.99 14.57 -13.93
C THR A 487 6.67 14.60 -14.67
N VAL A 488 6.63 13.95 -15.83
CA VAL A 488 5.48 13.91 -16.73
C VAL A 488 4.94 12.49 -16.73
N GLY A 489 3.63 12.30 -16.66
CA GLY A 489 3.04 10.98 -16.70
C GLY A 489 1.52 10.99 -16.54
N ALA A 490 0.89 9.84 -16.66
CA ALA A 490 -0.55 9.70 -16.50
C ALA A 490 -0.88 9.28 -15.05
N PHE A 491 -0.97 10.25 -14.15
CA PHE A 491 -1.06 10.08 -12.69
C PHE A 491 -2.49 10.17 -12.13
N ASP A 492 -3.47 10.75 -12.85
CA ASP A 492 -4.85 10.88 -12.35
C ASP A 492 -5.89 9.98 -13.03
N ALA A 493 -5.93 9.95 -14.36
CA ALA A 493 -6.95 9.17 -15.08
C ALA A 493 -6.35 8.14 -16.03
N ASN A 494 -5.05 7.88 -15.89
CA ASN A 494 -4.23 7.04 -16.77
C ASN A 494 -4.53 7.21 -18.26
N LYS A 495 -4.68 8.47 -18.68
CA LYS A 495 -5.10 8.84 -20.04
C LYS A 495 -4.28 10.03 -20.54
N VAL A 496 -4.48 10.34 -21.80
CA VAL A 496 -4.03 11.59 -22.40
C VAL A 496 -5.09 12.69 -22.26
N PRO A 497 -4.68 13.96 -22.23
CA PRO A 497 -3.30 14.43 -22.12
C PRO A 497 -2.65 14.06 -20.77
N ASN A 498 -1.32 13.92 -20.77
CA ASN A 498 -0.57 13.60 -19.55
C ASN A 498 -0.55 14.74 -18.53
N ASP A 499 -0.27 14.37 -17.29
CA ASP A 499 -0.19 15.25 -16.13
C ASP A 499 1.27 15.65 -15.88
N VAL A 500 1.45 16.74 -15.13
CA VAL A 500 2.78 17.21 -14.72
C VAL A 500 2.83 17.36 -13.20
N ILE A 501 3.70 16.60 -12.55
CA ILE A 501 4.00 16.77 -11.12
C ILE A 501 5.21 17.70 -10.98
N VAL A 502 5.12 18.66 -10.06
CA VAL A 502 6.11 19.70 -9.83
C VAL A 502 6.48 19.74 -8.34
N ARG A 503 7.78 19.57 -8.03
CA ARG A 503 8.33 19.79 -6.69
C ARG A 503 8.94 21.17 -6.58
N TRP A 504 8.51 21.91 -5.57
CA TRP A 504 8.86 23.31 -5.34
C TRP A 504 10.00 23.45 -4.33
N ALA A 505 10.75 24.54 -4.42
CA ALA A 505 11.89 24.81 -3.53
C ALA A 505 11.52 24.84 -2.04
N ASN A 506 10.30 25.28 -1.71
CA ASN A 506 9.76 25.27 -0.35
C ASN A 506 9.45 23.84 0.19
N GLY A 507 9.51 22.82 -0.66
CA GLY A 507 9.17 21.43 -0.34
C GLY A 507 7.74 21.03 -0.62
N SER A 508 6.86 21.91 -1.12
CA SER A 508 5.53 21.49 -1.56
C SER A 508 5.62 20.67 -2.85
N LEU A 509 4.58 19.88 -3.11
CA LEU A 509 4.40 19.11 -4.33
C LEU A 509 3.02 19.45 -4.91
N THR A 510 2.96 19.78 -6.20
CA THR A 510 1.68 20.00 -6.90
C THR A 510 1.63 19.21 -8.19
N MET A 511 0.42 19.00 -8.70
CA MET A 511 0.14 18.33 -9.96
C MET A 511 -0.72 19.23 -10.83
N TYR A 512 -0.43 19.24 -12.13
CA TYR A 512 -1.23 19.86 -13.17
C TYR A 512 -1.85 18.74 -14.01
N PRO A 513 -3.12 18.37 -13.77
CA PRO A 513 -3.75 17.30 -14.52
C PRO A 513 -4.08 17.72 -15.95
N GLY A 514 -3.83 16.83 -16.90
CA GLY A 514 -4.24 16.97 -18.30
C GLY A 514 -3.65 18.19 -19.02
N VAL A 515 -2.35 18.43 -18.88
CA VAL A 515 -1.66 19.55 -19.55
C VAL A 515 -1.72 19.37 -21.07
N ASP A 516 -2.11 20.40 -21.81
CA ASP A 516 -2.23 20.30 -23.26
C ASP A 516 -1.83 21.60 -23.96
N SER A 517 -2.16 21.72 -25.24
CA SER A 517 -1.85 22.93 -26.02
C SER A 517 -2.53 24.21 -25.51
N ALA A 518 -3.54 24.12 -24.65
CA ALA A 518 -4.19 25.27 -24.03
C ALA A 518 -3.54 25.70 -22.71
N GLY A 519 -2.59 24.92 -22.19
CA GLY A 519 -1.80 25.26 -21.00
C GLY A 519 -1.85 24.20 -19.90
N THR A 520 -1.56 24.63 -18.67
CA THR A 520 -1.46 23.73 -17.50
C THR A 520 -2.77 23.48 -16.76
N HIS A 521 -3.86 24.17 -17.12
CA HIS A 521 -5.15 24.07 -16.45
C HIS A 521 -5.09 24.28 -14.93
N ASN A 522 -5.79 23.41 -14.17
CA ASN A 522 -5.90 23.48 -12.72
C ASN A 522 -4.66 22.95 -12.01
N GLU A 523 -4.33 23.56 -10.87
CA GLU A 523 -3.28 23.09 -9.98
C GLU A 523 -3.87 22.35 -8.79
N VAL A 524 -3.41 21.12 -8.57
CA VAL A 524 -3.79 20.29 -7.42
C VAL A 524 -2.61 20.16 -6.49
N ARG A 525 -2.75 20.68 -5.26
CA ARG A 525 -1.69 20.55 -4.25
C ARG A 525 -1.67 19.12 -3.72
N LEU A 526 -0.55 18.40 -3.88
CA LEU A 526 -0.38 17.05 -3.34
C LEU A 526 0.16 17.09 -1.91
N VAL A 527 1.17 17.93 -1.66
CA VAL A 527 1.84 18.09 -0.36
C VAL A 527 1.85 19.56 0.09
N GLY A 528 1.63 19.75 1.39
CA GLY A 528 1.55 21.02 2.10
C GLY A 528 2.90 21.62 2.43
#